data_AF-A0A8H7F6M8-F1
#
_entry.id   AF-A0A8H7F6M8-F1
#
_cell.length_a   1.000
_cell.length_b   1.000
_cell.length_c   1.000
_cell.angle_alpha   90.00
_cell.angle_beta   90.00
_cell.angle_gamma   90.00
#
_symmetry.space_group_name_H-M   'P 1'
#
loop_
_entity.id
_entity.type
_entity.pdbx_description
1 polymer ?
#
loop_
_entity_poly.entity_id
_entity_poly.type
_entity_poly.pdbx_seq_one_letter_code
_entity_poly.pdbx_strand_id
1 'polypeptide(L)'
;MDDTDTLIALVSSLLNRPVEPEIILETLVITHGDVQRAAEILNDANDSNVGIVGGERKRKQPASLDAWLKNAKSSKKECIDLTQAEHASSSSTTTKPRSNNRMASKSLTKPPTDLMTILRQPRTQEQSKTHKIRGLPPLMLSNPSMVTEHTPCTLHLSVLPPDLACRLFYVMIGASKKWQRNKWWLFDRVVESPHKTSFFARPMKASGRNVDEWQEAARFWYNGRMTDPPEEFLPEMEQACEIVEKVVNEELKKRNRYPLEYAGTQEKDLRYTKPVWEANVAAANCYEGAKESVGFHSDQLTYLGPYPTIASLSLGTTRVFRLREVIPINQAESRQARTFNIPLTHNSLTIMHASCQERFKHSIPPQSTIDLFRPTVNPDIATSSKASPGSPDFRPQSIPKCDCGVPTILRPDMKSRTDGETEKYWWTCYAGAQNDGKGCKFWRVMDMEREGRGPCVGDLNSPKTDEE
;
A
#
# COMPACT_ATOMS: atom_id res chain seq x y z
N MET A 1 17.33 3.93 -24.25
CA MET A 1 17.13 2.83 -23.26
C MET A 1 16.02 2.00 -23.85
N ASP A 2 16.41 1.15 -24.77
CA ASP A 2 15.54 0.73 -25.86
C ASP A 2 15.07 -0.68 -25.56
N ASP A 3 13.78 -0.91 -25.76
CA ASP A 3 13.08 -2.00 -25.10
C ASP A 3 13.61 -3.35 -25.60
N THR A 4 14.14 -4.16 -24.67
CA THR A 4 14.97 -5.32 -25.01
C THR A 4 14.16 -6.38 -25.74
N ASP A 5 12.89 -6.55 -25.35
CA ASP A 5 11.95 -7.44 -26.03
C ASP A 5 11.63 -6.97 -27.47
N THR A 6 11.68 -5.65 -27.72
CA THR A 6 11.52 -5.09 -29.07
C THR A 6 12.74 -5.37 -29.94
N LEU A 7 13.97 -5.29 -29.39
CA LEU A 7 15.18 -5.65 -30.12
C LEU A 7 15.23 -7.14 -30.47
N ILE A 8 14.83 -8.03 -29.53
CA ILE A 8 14.71 -9.47 -29.78
C ILE A 8 13.68 -9.75 -30.87
N ALA A 9 12.51 -9.10 -30.83
CA ALA A 9 11.48 -9.26 -31.85
C ALA A 9 11.93 -8.76 -33.24
N LEU A 10 12.65 -7.65 -33.30
CA LEU A 10 13.21 -7.11 -34.55
C LEU A 10 14.27 -8.04 -35.15
N VAL A 11 15.21 -8.57 -34.37
CA VAL A 11 16.16 -9.59 -34.87
C VAL A 11 15.40 -10.83 -35.34
N SER A 12 14.45 -11.33 -34.54
CA SER A 12 13.67 -12.54 -34.86
C SER A 12 12.91 -12.43 -36.20
N SER A 13 12.50 -11.22 -36.61
CA SER A 13 11.84 -10.98 -37.90
C SER A 13 12.77 -11.03 -39.13
N LEU A 14 14.10 -11.02 -38.91
CA LEU A 14 15.15 -11.05 -39.94
C LEU A 14 15.89 -12.40 -40.01
N LEU A 15 15.47 -13.40 -39.21
CA LEU A 15 16.06 -14.73 -39.21
C LEU A 15 15.32 -15.67 -40.17
N ASN A 16 16.07 -16.42 -40.98
CA ASN A 16 15.50 -17.43 -41.88
C ASN A 16 15.08 -18.73 -41.17
N ARG A 17 15.21 -18.78 -39.83
CA ARG A 17 14.89 -19.92 -38.96
C ARG A 17 14.52 -19.43 -37.55
N PRO A 18 13.70 -20.17 -36.77
CA PRO A 18 13.57 -19.91 -35.34
C PRO A 18 14.93 -20.12 -34.64
N VAL A 19 15.27 -19.22 -33.73
CA VAL A 19 16.46 -19.28 -32.86
C VAL A 19 16.01 -18.93 -31.44
N GLU A 20 16.59 -19.58 -30.43
CA GLU A 20 16.23 -19.34 -29.03
C GLU A 20 16.54 -17.89 -28.60
N PRO A 21 15.64 -17.20 -27.88
CA PRO A 21 15.82 -15.80 -27.48
C PRO A 21 17.12 -15.52 -26.71
N GLU A 22 17.62 -16.50 -25.97
CA GLU A 22 18.89 -16.42 -25.22
C GLU A 22 20.09 -16.20 -26.15
N ILE A 23 20.11 -16.87 -27.31
CA ILE A 23 21.18 -16.76 -28.32
C ILE A 23 21.06 -15.42 -29.08
N ILE A 24 19.83 -14.95 -29.31
CA ILE A 24 19.56 -13.62 -29.89
C ILE A 24 20.06 -12.52 -28.93
N LEU A 25 19.82 -12.68 -27.62
CA LEU A 25 20.32 -11.78 -26.57
C LEU A 25 21.85 -11.75 -26.50
N GLU A 26 22.52 -12.90 -26.49
CA GLU A 26 23.99 -12.96 -26.50
C GLU A 26 24.56 -12.28 -27.76
N THR A 27 23.95 -12.50 -28.93
CA THR A 27 24.37 -11.87 -30.19
C THR A 27 24.16 -10.35 -30.17
N LEU A 28 23.02 -9.86 -29.68
CA LEU A 28 22.75 -8.42 -29.52
C LEU A 28 23.71 -7.74 -28.53
N VAL A 29 24.16 -8.44 -27.49
CA VAL A 29 25.21 -7.94 -26.58
C VAL A 29 26.56 -7.82 -27.31
N ILE A 30 26.89 -8.76 -28.18
CA ILE A 30 28.12 -8.75 -29.00
C ILE A 30 28.06 -7.65 -30.09
N THR A 31 26.91 -7.40 -30.71
CA THR A 31 26.73 -6.35 -31.73
C THR A 31 26.40 -4.97 -31.16
N HIS A 32 26.44 -4.81 -29.83
CA HIS A 32 26.08 -3.57 -29.12
C HIS A 32 24.68 -3.02 -29.42
N GLY A 33 23.73 -3.91 -29.72
CA GLY A 33 22.34 -3.58 -30.05
C GLY A 33 22.06 -3.37 -31.54
N ASP A 34 23.04 -3.57 -32.42
CA ASP A 34 22.83 -3.58 -33.87
C ASP A 34 22.04 -4.85 -34.27
N VAL A 35 20.77 -4.63 -34.61
CA VAL A 35 19.78 -5.64 -35.01
C VAL A 35 20.13 -6.31 -36.33
N GLN A 36 20.57 -5.53 -37.33
CA GLN A 36 20.83 -6.03 -38.67
C GLN A 36 22.03 -6.97 -38.64
N ARG A 37 23.11 -6.52 -37.98
CA ARG A 37 24.34 -7.30 -37.80
C ARG A 37 24.15 -8.54 -36.93
N ALA A 38 23.23 -8.51 -35.97
CA ALA A 38 22.88 -9.69 -35.18
C ALA A 38 22.16 -10.75 -36.04
N ALA A 39 21.25 -10.33 -36.92
CA ALA A 39 20.56 -11.24 -37.83
C ALA A 39 21.52 -11.86 -38.87
N GLU A 40 22.46 -11.09 -39.40
CA GLU A 40 23.51 -11.59 -40.31
C GLU A 40 24.32 -12.72 -39.65
N ILE A 41 24.89 -12.49 -38.46
CA ILE A 41 25.69 -13.49 -37.72
C ILE A 41 24.90 -14.78 -37.45
N LEU A 42 23.61 -14.67 -37.12
CA LEU A 42 22.75 -15.82 -36.79
C LEU A 42 22.28 -16.62 -38.02
N ASN A 43 22.24 -15.99 -39.20
CA ASN A 43 22.00 -16.65 -40.47
C ASN A 43 23.31 -17.31 -41.00
N ASP A 44 24.45 -16.61 -40.97
CA ASP A 44 25.76 -17.09 -41.42
C ASP A 44 26.28 -18.30 -40.62
N ALA A 45 25.86 -18.42 -39.34
CA ALA A 45 26.12 -19.58 -38.47
C ALA A 45 25.40 -20.88 -38.92
N ASN A 46 25.22 -21.07 -40.22
CA ASN A 46 24.65 -22.24 -40.86
C ASN A 46 25.63 -22.92 -41.85
N ASP A 47 26.57 -22.16 -42.44
CA ASP A 47 27.43 -22.62 -43.54
C ASP A 47 28.68 -23.41 -43.11
N SER A 48 28.82 -23.74 -41.82
CA SER A 48 29.97 -24.47 -41.27
C SER A 48 29.57 -25.77 -40.56
N ASN A 49 29.27 -26.82 -41.34
CA ASN A 49 28.95 -28.15 -40.81
C ASN A 49 29.74 -29.28 -41.49
N VAL A 50 30.94 -29.59 -40.95
CA VAL A 50 31.66 -30.85 -41.20
C VAL A 50 32.33 -31.28 -39.89
N GLY A 51 32.09 -32.52 -39.43
CA GLY A 51 32.98 -33.19 -38.46
C GLY A 51 32.38 -33.78 -37.18
N ILE A 52 31.22 -34.44 -37.21
CA ILE A 52 30.83 -35.32 -36.09
C ILE A 52 31.58 -36.66 -36.19
N VAL A 53 32.52 -36.89 -35.28
CA VAL A 53 33.01 -38.24 -34.89
C VAL A 53 33.05 -38.30 -33.37
N GLY A 54 32.58 -39.40 -32.78
CA GLY A 54 32.19 -39.45 -31.37
C GLY A 54 33.35 -39.62 -30.37
N GLY A 55 33.09 -39.16 -29.14
CA GLY A 55 33.94 -39.42 -27.96
C GLY A 55 33.12 -39.29 -26.68
N GLU A 56 32.81 -40.41 -26.03
CA GLU A 56 32.11 -40.41 -24.75
C GLU A 56 32.95 -39.75 -23.63
N ARG A 57 32.32 -38.99 -22.72
CA ARG A 57 32.14 -39.39 -21.29
C ARG A 57 31.66 -38.26 -20.37
N LYS A 58 30.58 -38.58 -19.64
CA LYS A 58 30.26 -38.19 -18.26
C LYS A 58 30.33 -36.69 -17.86
N ARG A 59 29.15 -36.17 -17.46
CA ARG A 59 28.98 -35.06 -16.49
C ARG A 59 30.07 -35.04 -15.41
N LYS A 60 30.66 -33.87 -15.17
CA LYS A 60 31.38 -33.54 -13.93
C LYS A 60 30.87 -32.21 -13.36
N GLN A 61 30.98 -32.07 -12.04
CA GLN A 61 30.63 -30.86 -11.30
C GLN A 61 31.67 -29.73 -11.49
N PRO A 62 31.33 -28.47 -11.17
CA PRO A 62 32.24 -27.33 -11.32
C PRO A 62 33.50 -27.43 -10.44
N ALA A 63 34.56 -26.72 -10.86
CA ALA A 63 35.84 -26.68 -10.15
C ALA A 63 35.78 -25.89 -8.83
N SER A 64 36.68 -26.21 -7.88
CA SER A 64 36.76 -25.52 -6.58
C SER A 64 37.18 -24.05 -6.71
N LEU A 65 36.68 -23.24 -5.78
CA LEU A 65 36.95 -21.81 -5.61
C LEU A 65 38.47 -21.48 -5.56
N ASP A 66 39.28 -22.39 -5.00
CA ASP A 66 40.73 -22.25 -4.84
C ASP A 66 41.51 -22.14 -6.15
N ALA A 67 40.96 -22.67 -7.26
CA ALA A 67 41.60 -22.59 -8.57
C ALA A 67 41.52 -21.17 -9.15
N TRP A 68 40.42 -20.45 -8.90
CA TRP A 68 40.20 -19.10 -9.40
C TRP A 68 41.04 -18.05 -8.65
N LEU A 69 41.15 -18.20 -7.32
CA LEU A 69 41.87 -17.26 -6.44
C LEU A 69 43.38 -17.13 -6.72
N LYS A 70 44.00 -18.09 -7.41
CA LYS A 70 45.46 -18.14 -7.59
C LYS A 70 45.98 -17.49 -8.88
N ASN A 71 45.13 -17.24 -9.87
CA ASN A 71 45.57 -16.91 -11.23
C ASN A 71 45.49 -15.41 -11.60
N ALA A 72 45.58 -14.52 -10.60
CA ALA A 72 45.40 -13.07 -10.75
C ALA A 72 46.67 -12.25 -10.44
N LYS A 73 47.79 -12.54 -11.11
CA LYS A 73 48.98 -11.66 -11.12
C LYS A 73 49.65 -11.62 -12.50
N SER A 74 50.10 -10.41 -12.87
CA SER A 74 51.00 -10.08 -13.99
C SER A 74 50.52 -10.31 -15.43
N SER A 75 50.07 -9.22 -16.07
CA SER A 75 50.76 -8.73 -17.28
C SER A 75 50.53 -7.23 -17.48
N LYS A 76 51.60 -6.45 -17.63
CA LYS A 76 51.52 -5.13 -18.30
C LYS A 76 51.35 -5.35 -19.81
N LYS A 77 50.76 -4.38 -20.51
CA LYS A 77 51.16 -4.02 -21.88
C LYS A 77 50.86 -2.55 -22.14
N GLU A 78 51.55 -1.98 -23.12
CA GLU A 78 51.72 -0.54 -23.31
C GLU A 78 50.92 0.02 -24.50
N CYS A 79 51.01 1.34 -24.67
CA CYS A 79 50.35 2.11 -25.72
C CYS A 79 50.79 1.68 -27.14
N ILE A 80 49.90 1.89 -28.11
CA ILE A 80 50.26 2.07 -29.53
C ILE A 80 49.59 3.36 -30.01
N ASP A 81 50.39 4.22 -30.63
CA ASP A 81 49.98 5.50 -31.23
C ASP A 81 49.91 5.36 -32.76
N LEU A 82 48.94 6.05 -33.39
CA LEU A 82 48.82 6.20 -34.84
C LEU A 82 48.26 7.59 -35.16
N THR A 83 49.00 8.34 -35.97
CA THR A 83 48.75 9.76 -36.32
C THR A 83 48.63 9.97 -37.83
N GLN A 84 48.29 11.20 -38.24
CA GLN A 84 48.06 11.72 -39.63
C GLN A 84 46.63 11.52 -40.17
N ALA A 85 46.03 12.41 -40.97
CA ALA A 85 46.24 13.85 -41.25
C ALA A 85 45.01 14.42 -42.02
N GLU A 86 44.73 15.73 -42.14
CA GLU A 86 45.35 16.92 -41.53
C GLU A 86 44.33 17.69 -40.63
N HIS A 87 43.73 18.88 -40.87
CA HIS A 87 43.83 19.94 -41.90
C HIS A 87 43.63 21.34 -41.28
N ALA A 88 43.84 22.43 -42.04
CA ALA A 88 43.69 23.83 -41.60
C ALA A 88 42.23 24.20 -41.18
N SER A 89 41.92 25.22 -40.36
CA SER A 89 42.51 26.58 -40.15
C SER A 89 42.12 27.15 -38.76
N SER A 90 42.72 28.20 -38.16
CA SER A 90 44.00 28.92 -38.33
C SER A 90 44.23 29.88 -37.12
N SER A 91 45.36 30.62 -37.13
CA SER A 91 45.64 31.97 -36.55
C SER A 91 44.91 32.51 -35.30
N SER A 92 45.57 33.15 -34.31
CA SER A 92 47.02 33.34 -34.01
C SER A 92 47.21 34.21 -32.75
N THR A 93 48.30 33.99 -31.99
CA THR A 93 49.02 34.98 -31.11
C THR A 93 48.23 35.67 -29.96
N THR A 94 48.76 36.07 -28.79
CA THR A 94 50.03 35.97 -28.02
C THR A 94 49.69 36.35 -26.55
N THR A 95 50.51 36.28 -25.49
CA THR A 95 51.98 36.09 -25.29
C THR A 95 52.23 35.36 -23.94
N LYS A 96 53.49 35.30 -23.46
CA LYS A 96 53.83 35.22 -22.02
C LYS A 96 54.76 36.39 -21.66
N PRO A 97 54.88 36.75 -20.37
CA PRO A 97 56.17 36.49 -19.72
C PRO A 97 56.09 35.98 -18.26
N ARG A 98 57.27 35.68 -17.70
CA ARG A 98 57.56 35.39 -16.28
C ARG A 98 57.24 36.63 -15.39
N SER A 99 57.14 36.59 -14.06
CA SER A 99 58.11 35.97 -13.13
C SER A 99 57.74 35.97 -11.64
N ASN A 100 58.54 35.21 -10.88
CA ASN A 100 59.01 35.43 -9.49
C ASN A 100 58.08 35.30 -8.27
N ASN A 101 58.66 34.63 -7.26
CA ASN A 101 58.17 34.49 -5.88
C ASN A 101 58.13 35.84 -5.14
N ARG A 102 57.20 35.95 -4.18
CA ARG A 102 57.49 36.53 -2.85
C ARG A 102 56.57 35.95 -1.78
N MET A 103 57.12 35.65 -0.61
CA MET A 103 56.35 35.31 0.59
C MET A 103 55.94 36.60 1.32
N ALA A 104 54.73 36.63 1.89
CA ALA A 104 54.35 37.65 2.87
C ALA A 104 53.32 37.10 3.87
N SER A 105 53.63 37.29 5.16
CA SER A 105 52.73 37.58 6.28
C SER A 105 51.34 36.93 6.35
N LYS A 106 51.17 35.97 7.28
CA LYS A 106 49.85 35.65 7.84
C LYS A 106 49.35 36.80 8.71
N SER A 107 48.09 37.20 8.55
CA SER A 107 47.31 37.89 9.58
C SER A 107 46.10 37.02 9.96
N LEU A 108 45.60 37.17 11.20
CA LEU A 108 44.55 36.32 11.76
C LEU A 108 43.17 36.96 11.62
N THR A 109 42.42 36.57 10.59
CA THR A 109 40.96 36.65 10.59
C THR A 109 40.38 35.26 10.30
N LYS A 110 39.54 34.75 11.20
CA LYS A 110 38.75 33.54 10.91
C LYS A 110 37.58 33.95 10.00
N PRO A 111 37.40 33.35 8.82
CA PRO A 111 36.15 33.52 8.08
C PRO A 111 34.98 32.93 8.89
N PRO A 112 33.74 33.44 8.75
CA PRO A 112 32.58 32.83 9.36
C PRO A 112 32.39 31.42 8.81
N THR A 113 32.20 30.44 9.70
CA THR A 113 31.93 29.06 9.31
C THR A 113 30.48 28.94 8.84
N ASP A 114 30.30 28.82 7.52
CA ASP A 114 29.01 28.50 6.91
C ASP A 114 28.42 27.23 7.56
N LEU A 115 27.18 27.34 8.07
CA LEU A 115 26.44 26.26 8.73
C LEU A 115 26.30 25.03 7.80
N MET A 116 26.23 25.24 6.48
CA MET A 116 26.21 24.16 5.49
C MET A 116 27.52 23.38 5.42
N THR A 117 28.62 23.87 6.01
CA THR A 117 29.86 23.12 6.18
C THR A 117 29.76 22.10 7.32
N ILE A 118 28.99 22.43 8.37
CA ILE A 118 28.74 21.54 9.53
C ILE A 118 27.65 20.51 9.19
N LEU A 119 26.67 20.90 8.36
CA LEU A 119 25.59 20.02 7.89
C LEU A 119 25.98 19.13 6.68
N ARG A 120 27.18 19.30 6.11
CA ARG A 120 27.71 18.41 5.06
C ARG A 120 28.31 17.15 5.68
N GLN A 121 27.75 16.00 5.31
CA GLN A 121 28.36 14.70 5.60
C GLN A 121 29.79 14.63 5.02
N PRO A 122 30.77 14.06 5.74
CA PRO A 122 32.11 13.85 5.20
C PRO A 122 32.07 12.98 3.95
N ARG A 123 32.70 13.43 2.85
CA ARG A 123 32.96 12.59 1.68
C ARG A 123 34.16 11.69 1.96
N THR A 124 33.92 10.48 2.47
CA THR A 124 34.94 9.43 2.56
C THR A 124 35.32 8.92 1.17
N GLN A 125 36.34 9.55 0.56
CA GLN A 125 37.10 8.95 -0.54
C GLN A 125 38.09 7.92 0.02
N GLU A 126 37.60 6.74 0.41
CA GLU A 126 38.46 5.58 0.59
C GLU A 126 37.68 4.28 0.28
N GLN A 127 38.14 3.54 -0.72
CA GLN A 127 37.44 2.35 -1.24
C GLN A 127 37.79 1.10 -0.43
N SER A 128 37.34 1.05 0.84
CA SER A 128 37.35 -0.21 1.58
C SER A 128 36.33 -1.19 0.96
N LYS A 129 36.72 -2.47 0.83
CA LYS A 129 35.88 -3.52 0.23
C LYS A 129 34.82 -3.99 1.24
N THR A 130 33.85 -3.13 1.52
CA THR A 130 32.70 -3.49 2.37
C THR A 130 31.91 -4.61 1.72
N HIS A 131 31.69 -5.71 2.45
CA HIS A 131 30.75 -6.75 2.04
C HIS A 131 29.35 -6.12 1.96
N LYS A 132 28.76 -6.05 0.76
CA LYS A 132 27.36 -5.64 0.57
C LYS A 132 26.45 -6.65 1.26
N ILE A 133 26.14 -6.40 2.53
CA ILE A 133 25.27 -7.28 3.31
C ILE A 133 23.89 -7.28 2.64
N ARG A 134 23.40 -8.47 2.28
CA ARG A 134 22.12 -8.61 1.58
C ARG A 134 20.99 -8.11 2.50
N GLY A 135 20.24 -7.14 2.01
CA GLY A 135 19.12 -6.51 2.74
C GLY A 135 18.10 -7.54 3.20
N LEU A 136 17.67 -7.44 4.46
CA LEU A 136 16.66 -8.33 5.03
C LEU A 136 15.31 -8.22 4.26
N PRO A 137 14.65 -9.34 3.92
CA PRO A 137 13.36 -9.32 3.25
C PRO A 137 12.27 -8.69 4.15
N PRO A 138 11.28 -7.97 3.59
CA PRO A 138 10.16 -7.44 4.37
C PRO A 138 9.44 -8.53 5.16
N LEU A 139 9.18 -8.31 6.45
CA LEU A 139 8.39 -9.20 7.29
C LEU A 139 6.91 -8.86 7.14
N MET A 140 6.04 -9.85 6.90
CA MET A 140 4.60 -9.66 6.96
C MET A 140 4.11 -9.75 8.41
N LEU A 141 3.41 -8.73 8.88
CA LEU A 141 2.80 -8.66 10.20
C LEU A 141 1.30 -8.87 10.06
N SER A 142 0.88 -10.14 9.96
CA SER A 142 -0.48 -10.54 9.56
C SER A 142 -1.53 -10.45 10.66
N ASN A 143 -1.15 -10.17 11.90
CA ASN A 143 -2.06 -10.07 13.05
C ASN A 143 -1.60 -8.99 14.05
N PRO A 144 -2.49 -8.50 14.94
CA PRO A 144 -2.16 -7.46 15.91
C PRO A 144 -0.95 -7.74 16.81
N SER A 145 -0.79 -8.97 17.31
CA SER A 145 0.31 -9.33 18.21
C SER A 145 1.66 -9.15 17.53
N MET A 146 1.80 -9.60 16.28
CA MET A 146 3.00 -9.43 15.46
C MET A 146 3.32 -7.95 15.17
N VAL A 147 2.30 -7.08 15.08
CA VAL A 147 2.48 -5.63 14.91
C VAL A 147 3.11 -5.03 16.16
N THR A 148 2.57 -5.34 17.34
CA THR A 148 3.02 -4.77 18.62
C THR A 148 4.33 -5.39 19.13
N GLU A 149 4.66 -6.62 18.74
CA GLU A 149 5.97 -7.23 19.03
C GLU A 149 7.11 -6.55 18.25
N HIS A 150 6.88 -6.20 16.98
CA HIS A 150 7.94 -5.80 16.06
C HIS A 150 8.01 -4.31 15.74
N THR A 151 6.97 -3.52 16.04
CA THR A 151 6.90 -2.10 15.72
C THR A 151 6.26 -1.29 16.86
N PRO A 152 6.53 0.03 16.98
CA PRO A 152 5.85 0.92 17.93
C PRO A 152 4.43 1.26 17.44
N CYS A 153 3.64 0.23 17.14
CA CYS A 153 2.28 0.34 16.62
C CYS A 153 1.35 -0.68 17.29
N THR A 154 0.06 -0.35 17.38
CA THR A 154 -1.00 -1.32 17.69
C THR A 154 -2.00 -1.36 16.53
N LEU A 155 -2.55 -2.53 16.23
CA LEU A 155 -3.51 -2.75 15.14
C LEU A 155 -4.82 -3.28 15.71
N HIS A 156 -5.92 -2.58 15.49
CA HIS A 156 -7.27 -2.96 15.88
C HIS A 156 -8.06 -3.29 14.62
N LEU A 157 -8.57 -4.51 14.54
CA LEU A 157 -9.41 -4.96 13.42
C LEU A 157 -10.88 -4.75 13.77
N SER A 158 -11.68 -4.26 12.81
CA SER A 158 -13.11 -3.94 12.98
C SER A 158 -13.41 -3.00 14.14
N VAL A 159 -12.73 -1.85 14.20
CA VAL A 159 -12.79 -0.94 15.37
C VAL A 159 -14.13 -0.20 15.51
N LEU A 160 -14.79 0.14 14.40
CA LEU A 160 -16.10 0.80 14.40
C LEU A 160 -17.24 -0.23 14.26
N PRO A 161 -18.45 0.08 14.76
CA PRO A 161 -19.66 -0.67 14.40
C PRO A 161 -19.81 -0.79 12.86
N PRO A 162 -20.23 -1.94 12.31
CA PRO A 162 -20.28 -2.14 10.86
C PRO A 162 -21.12 -1.13 10.07
N ASP A 163 -22.24 -0.65 10.65
CA ASP A 163 -23.04 0.45 10.08
C ASP A 163 -22.21 1.72 9.91
N LEU A 164 -21.60 2.20 11.00
CA LEU A 164 -20.78 3.42 11.00
C LEU A 164 -19.59 3.30 10.05
N ALA A 165 -18.94 2.13 9.99
CA ALA A 165 -17.86 1.87 9.04
C ALA A 165 -18.33 1.95 7.57
N CYS A 166 -19.55 1.48 7.26
CA CYS A 166 -20.13 1.60 5.93
C CYS A 166 -20.57 3.04 5.61
N ARG A 167 -21.31 3.71 6.52
CA ARG A 167 -21.71 5.11 6.35
C ARG A 167 -20.50 6.03 6.16
N LEU A 168 -19.50 5.94 7.03
CA LEU A 168 -18.27 6.71 6.92
C LEU A 168 -17.54 6.43 5.60
N PHE A 169 -17.45 5.16 5.17
CA PHE A 169 -16.86 4.84 3.87
C PHE A 169 -17.59 5.55 2.71
N TYR A 170 -18.93 5.47 2.65
CA TYR A 170 -19.70 6.13 1.58
C TYR A 170 -19.63 7.65 1.64
N VAL A 171 -19.67 8.24 2.83
CA VAL A 171 -19.52 9.69 3.05
C VAL A 171 -18.15 10.19 2.61
N MET A 172 -17.07 9.49 2.98
CA MET A 172 -15.70 9.86 2.58
C MET A 172 -15.47 9.64 1.08
N ILE A 173 -16.02 8.59 0.47
CA ILE A 173 -16.02 8.41 -0.99
C ILE A 173 -16.78 9.57 -1.67
N GLY A 174 -17.92 9.99 -1.12
CA GLY A 174 -18.68 11.17 -1.59
C GLY A 174 -17.86 12.46 -1.54
N ALA A 175 -17.20 12.74 -0.41
CA ALA A 175 -16.30 13.89 -0.24
C ALA A 175 -15.10 13.83 -1.20
N SER A 176 -14.50 12.65 -1.39
CA SER A 176 -13.30 12.45 -2.22
C SER A 176 -13.44 12.84 -3.70
N LYS A 177 -14.67 13.04 -4.18
CA LYS A 177 -14.96 13.58 -5.51
C LYS A 177 -14.50 15.04 -5.69
N LYS A 178 -14.36 15.80 -4.59
CA LYS A 178 -13.85 17.18 -4.59
C LYS A 178 -12.33 17.29 -4.38
N TRP A 179 -11.73 16.25 -3.78
CA TRP A 179 -10.34 16.28 -3.32
C TRP A 179 -9.35 16.35 -4.48
N GLN A 180 -8.25 17.06 -4.25
CA GLN A 180 -7.22 17.31 -5.26
C GLN A 180 -5.99 16.42 -5.05
N ARG A 181 -5.14 16.33 -6.07
CA ARG A 181 -3.78 15.79 -5.95
C ARG A 181 -2.83 16.94 -5.61
N ASN A 182 -2.23 16.91 -4.43
CA ASN A 182 -1.30 17.96 -4.01
C ASN A 182 -0.09 18.03 -4.95
N LYS A 183 0.34 19.26 -5.30
CA LYS A 183 1.49 19.54 -6.16
C LYS A 183 2.59 20.25 -5.37
N TRP A 184 3.81 19.74 -5.47
CA TRP A 184 4.98 20.32 -4.77
C TRP A 184 6.23 20.28 -5.65
N TRP A 185 7.26 21.00 -5.25
CA TRP A 185 8.55 21.00 -5.93
C TRP A 185 9.48 19.94 -5.35
N LEU A 186 10.09 19.13 -6.21
CA LEU A 186 11.06 18.09 -5.86
C LEU A 186 12.16 18.07 -6.92
N PHE A 187 13.40 18.39 -6.53
CA PHE A 187 14.56 18.52 -7.44
C PHE A 187 14.25 19.41 -8.66
N ASP A 188 13.80 20.65 -8.38
CA ASP A 188 13.51 21.69 -9.38
C ASP A 188 12.49 21.27 -10.46
N ARG A 189 11.61 20.33 -10.11
CA ARG A 189 10.45 19.90 -10.91
C ARG A 189 9.18 19.94 -10.06
N VAL A 190 8.08 20.37 -10.66
CA VAL A 190 6.75 20.17 -10.04
C VAL A 190 6.38 18.70 -10.18
N VAL A 191 6.10 18.05 -9.05
CA VAL A 191 5.57 16.70 -8.96
C VAL A 191 4.17 16.73 -8.35
N GLU A 192 3.34 15.76 -8.71
CA GLU A 192 1.94 15.65 -8.30
C GLU A 192 1.72 14.37 -7.47
N SER A 193 0.85 14.44 -6.47
CA SER A 193 0.52 13.29 -5.63
C SER A 193 -0.11 12.17 -6.46
N PRO A 194 0.41 10.94 -6.40
CA PRO A 194 -0.24 9.79 -7.03
C PRO A 194 -1.49 9.33 -6.26
N HIS A 195 -1.99 10.08 -5.27
CA HIS A 195 -3.26 9.87 -4.57
C HIS A 195 -3.97 11.21 -4.27
N LYS A 196 -5.29 11.20 -4.03
CA LYS A 196 -6.08 12.39 -3.66
C LYS A 196 -6.03 12.66 -2.15
N THR A 197 -6.06 13.91 -1.73
CA THR A 197 -5.96 14.32 -0.32
C THR A 197 -6.93 15.46 0.04
N SER A 198 -7.45 15.45 1.27
CA SER A 198 -8.05 16.64 1.91
C SER A 198 -7.70 16.67 3.41
N PHE A 199 -7.87 17.84 4.03
CA PHE A 199 -7.65 18.06 5.46
C PHE A 199 -8.93 18.53 6.13
N PHE A 200 -9.25 17.88 7.24
CA PHE A 200 -10.39 18.21 8.06
C PHE A 200 -9.95 18.73 9.43
N ALA A 201 -10.64 19.73 9.95
CA ALA A 201 -10.47 20.23 11.32
C ALA A 201 -11.73 19.95 12.14
N ARG A 202 -11.53 19.54 13.39
CA ARG A 202 -12.62 19.34 14.35
C ARG A 202 -12.90 20.68 15.03
N PRO A 203 -14.12 21.24 14.95
CA PRO A 203 -14.44 22.48 15.67
C PRO A 203 -14.27 22.24 17.17
N MET A 204 -13.41 23.04 17.83
CA MET A 204 -13.16 22.88 19.26
C MET A 204 -14.42 23.16 20.08
N LYS A 205 -14.96 22.11 20.72
CA LYS A 205 -15.95 22.23 21.80
C LYS A 205 -15.38 23.20 22.85
N ALA A 206 -16.13 24.27 23.18
CA ALA A 206 -15.57 25.55 23.62
C ALA A 206 -14.82 25.54 24.98
N SER A 207 -13.57 25.07 24.99
CA SER A 207 -12.71 24.98 26.18
C SER A 207 -11.72 26.16 26.35
N GLY A 208 -12.12 27.37 25.94
CA GLY A 208 -11.42 28.61 26.32
C GLY A 208 -9.98 28.77 25.79
N ARG A 209 -9.68 28.18 24.64
CA ARG A 209 -8.53 28.55 23.79
C ARG A 209 -9.10 29.14 22.49
N ASN A 210 -8.37 30.04 21.84
CA ASN A 210 -8.84 30.67 20.60
C ASN A 210 -9.10 29.62 19.51
N VAL A 211 -10.32 29.61 18.97
CA VAL A 211 -10.69 28.78 17.83
C VAL A 211 -9.92 29.22 16.59
N ASP A 212 -9.70 30.53 16.47
CA ASP A 212 -9.00 31.20 15.38
C ASP A 212 -7.56 30.70 15.22
N GLU A 213 -6.81 30.56 16.33
CA GLU A 213 -5.40 30.11 16.31
C GLU A 213 -5.23 28.71 15.70
N TRP A 214 -6.17 27.79 15.94
CA TRP A 214 -6.12 26.44 15.37
C TRP A 214 -6.63 26.39 13.93
N GLN A 215 -7.59 27.24 13.55
CA GLN A 215 -7.97 27.42 12.14
C GLN A 215 -6.82 28.05 11.33
N GLU A 216 -6.09 29.02 11.88
CA GLU A 216 -4.87 29.54 11.25
C GLU A 216 -3.78 28.48 11.14
N ALA A 217 -3.47 27.74 12.21
CA ALA A 217 -2.49 26.66 12.19
C ALA A 217 -2.81 25.60 11.11
N ALA A 218 -4.08 25.24 10.94
CA ALA A 218 -4.50 24.27 9.93
C ALA A 218 -4.35 24.78 8.48
N ARG A 219 -4.41 26.09 8.24
CA ARG A 219 -4.17 26.69 6.89
C ARG A 219 -2.71 26.58 6.43
N PHE A 220 -1.77 26.27 7.33
CA PHE A 220 -0.35 26.02 7.03
C PHE A 220 0.00 24.52 6.88
N TRP A 221 -0.97 23.62 7.02
CA TRP A 221 -0.73 22.18 7.25
C TRP A 221 -0.10 21.41 6.07
N TYR A 222 0.12 22.04 4.91
CA TYR A 222 0.83 21.43 3.80
C TYR A 222 1.92 22.33 3.19
N ASN A 223 3.19 21.93 3.35
CA ASN A 223 4.38 22.52 2.73
C ASN A 223 4.51 24.06 2.89
N GLY A 224 3.98 24.63 3.97
CA GLY A 224 4.16 26.06 4.31
C GLY A 224 3.49 27.04 3.34
N ARG A 225 2.49 26.59 2.57
CA ARG A 225 1.64 27.46 1.74
C ARG A 225 0.34 27.75 2.48
N MET A 226 -0.15 28.98 2.38
CA MET A 226 -1.54 29.28 2.75
C MET A 226 -2.47 28.46 1.86
N THR A 227 -3.29 27.64 2.50
CA THR A 227 -4.42 26.94 1.88
C THR A 227 -5.73 27.61 2.30
N ASP A 228 -6.81 27.28 1.60
CA ASP A 228 -8.17 27.56 2.08
C ASP A 228 -8.40 26.90 3.45
N PRO A 229 -9.34 27.39 4.27
CA PRO A 229 -9.65 26.74 5.55
C PRO A 229 -10.00 25.25 5.35
N PRO A 230 -9.57 24.36 6.26
CA PRO A 230 -9.90 22.93 6.20
C PRO A 230 -11.42 22.71 6.29
N GLU A 231 -11.90 21.61 5.71
CA GLU A 231 -13.31 21.20 5.86
C GLU A 231 -13.59 20.84 7.35
N GLU A 232 -14.79 21.10 7.84
CA GLU A 232 -15.16 20.66 9.20
C GLU A 232 -15.37 19.14 9.26
N PHE A 233 -15.13 18.53 10.42
CA PHE A 233 -15.40 17.11 10.65
C PHE A 233 -16.85 16.74 10.31
N LEU A 234 -17.01 15.82 9.36
CA LEU A 234 -18.33 15.30 8.96
C LEU A 234 -18.96 14.49 10.13
N PRO A 235 -20.30 14.35 10.22
CA PRO A 235 -20.94 13.69 11.37
C PRO A 235 -20.47 12.25 11.61
N GLU A 236 -20.28 11.48 10.55
CA GLU A 236 -19.67 10.14 10.58
C GLU A 236 -18.21 10.17 11.08
N MET A 237 -17.45 11.22 10.78
CA MET A 237 -16.06 11.37 11.24
C MET A 237 -16.02 11.67 12.74
N GLU A 238 -16.92 12.52 13.26
CA GLU A 238 -17.03 12.76 14.72
C GLU A 238 -17.44 11.48 15.47
N GLN A 239 -18.45 10.76 14.96
CA GLN A 239 -18.89 9.47 15.53
C GLN A 239 -17.76 8.43 15.56
N ALA A 240 -16.92 8.38 14.52
CA ALA A 240 -15.76 7.51 14.49
C ALA A 240 -14.61 8.01 15.39
N CYS A 241 -14.39 9.33 15.44
CA CYS A 241 -13.39 9.99 16.27
C CYS A 241 -13.61 9.62 17.74
N GLU A 242 -14.83 9.77 18.26
CA GLU A 242 -15.15 9.44 19.65
C GLU A 242 -14.90 7.95 20.01
N ILE A 243 -14.84 7.04 19.04
CA ILE A 243 -14.51 5.62 19.26
C ILE A 243 -12.99 5.43 19.19
N VAL A 244 -12.33 6.03 18.19
CA VAL A 244 -10.88 6.02 18.02
C VAL A 244 -10.18 6.63 19.24
N GLU A 245 -10.65 7.76 19.76
CA GLU A 245 -10.13 8.42 20.96
C GLU A 245 -10.18 7.50 22.18
N LYS A 246 -11.30 6.79 22.39
CA LYS A 246 -11.42 5.82 23.49
C LYS A 246 -10.39 4.69 23.35
N VAL A 247 -10.26 4.09 22.16
CA VAL A 247 -9.29 3.01 21.90
C VAL A 247 -7.84 3.50 22.06
N VAL A 248 -7.49 4.66 21.52
CA VAL A 248 -6.15 5.25 21.67
C VAL A 248 -5.82 5.50 23.14
N ASN A 249 -6.75 6.05 23.92
CA ASN A 249 -6.52 6.29 25.34
C ASN A 249 -6.42 4.99 26.16
N GLU A 250 -7.11 3.90 25.78
CA GLU A 250 -6.85 2.59 26.40
C GLU A 250 -5.46 2.03 26.06
N GLU A 251 -4.99 2.12 24.81
CA GLU A 251 -3.63 1.68 24.47
C GLU A 251 -2.55 2.54 25.16
N LEU A 252 -2.76 3.86 25.28
CA LEU A 252 -1.86 4.76 26.00
C LEU A 252 -1.76 4.45 27.50
N LYS A 253 -2.79 3.86 28.13
CA LYS A 253 -2.73 3.41 29.53
C LYS A 253 -1.85 2.17 29.74
N LYS A 254 -1.60 1.37 28.70
CA LYS A 254 -0.84 0.10 28.80
C LYS A 254 0.68 0.29 28.80
N ARG A 255 1.17 1.47 28.44
CA ARG A 255 2.61 1.75 28.30
C ARG A 255 3.06 2.95 29.12
N ASN A 256 4.34 2.94 29.48
CA ASN A 256 5.00 4.16 29.93
C ASN A 256 5.08 5.16 28.77
N ARG A 257 4.99 6.45 29.09
CA ARG A 257 4.99 7.56 28.12
C ARG A 257 6.35 8.25 28.09
N TYR A 258 6.76 8.77 26.94
CA TYR A 258 8.06 9.43 26.81
C TYR A 258 8.03 10.83 27.48
N PRO A 259 9.15 11.33 28.04
CA PRO A 259 9.17 12.61 28.77
C PRO A 259 8.79 13.85 27.95
N LEU A 260 8.84 13.76 26.62
CA LEU A 260 8.46 14.82 25.68
C LEU A 260 7.15 14.50 24.92
N GLU A 261 6.46 13.42 25.28
CA GLU A 261 5.20 13.02 24.66
C GLU A 261 4.06 13.97 25.09
N TYR A 262 3.23 14.43 24.13
CA TYR A 262 2.13 15.35 24.46
C TYR A 262 1.19 14.72 25.51
N ALA A 263 1.10 15.36 26.68
CA ALA A 263 0.38 14.81 27.83
C ALA A 263 -1.09 14.55 27.53
N GLY A 264 -1.74 15.40 26.73
CA GLY A 264 -3.18 15.40 26.47
C GLY A 264 -3.85 16.68 26.96
N THR A 265 -5.12 16.86 26.58
CA THR A 265 -5.97 17.94 27.10
C THR A 265 -6.38 17.63 28.54
N GLN A 266 -6.45 18.65 29.41
CA GLN A 266 -7.01 18.49 30.75
C GLN A 266 -8.54 18.57 30.70
N GLU A 267 -9.19 17.45 30.96
CA GLU A 267 -10.64 17.36 31.18
C GLU A 267 -11.03 18.19 32.41
N LYS A 268 -11.91 19.19 32.26
CA LYS A 268 -12.26 20.17 33.31
C LYS A 268 -13.33 19.66 34.29
N ASP A 269 -13.23 18.43 34.78
CA ASP A 269 -14.16 17.91 35.80
C ASP A 269 -13.55 17.86 37.21
N LEU A 270 -14.40 18.16 38.19
CA LEU A 270 -14.01 18.65 39.52
C LEU A 270 -13.69 17.51 40.49
N ARG A 271 -12.54 16.85 40.31
CA ARG A 271 -11.70 16.34 41.44
C ARG A 271 -10.32 15.78 41.07
N TYR A 272 -10.11 15.26 39.85
CA TYR A 272 -8.81 14.72 39.42
C TYR A 272 -8.63 14.88 37.91
N THR A 273 -7.67 15.71 37.47
CA THR A 273 -7.40 15.96 36.05
C THR A 273 -6.37 14.98 35.48
N LYS A 274 -6.83 13.88 34.87
CA LYS A 274 -5.97 13.04 34.03
C LYS A 274 -6.00 13.60 32.59
N PRO A 275 -4.85 13.86 31.95
CA PRO A 275 -4.85 14.38 30.59
C PRO A 275 -5.17 13.27 29.58
N VAL A 276 -5.95 13.62 28.55
CA VAL A 276 -6.54 12.72 27.56
C VAL A 276 -6.00 13.04 26.16
N TRP A 277 -5.66 12.02 25.36
CA TRP A 277 -5.34 12.21 23.94
C TRP A 277 -6.62 12.46 23.15
N GLU A 278 -6.62 13.52 22.35
CA GLU A 278 -7.76 13.95 21.54
C GLU A 278 -7.31 14.22 20.10
N ALA A 279 -8.17 13.96 19.13
CA ALA A 279 -7.94 14.32 17.73
C ALA A 279 -8.62 15.65 17.41
N ASN A 280 -7.82 16.59 16.90
CA ASN A 280 -8.22 17.94 16.50
C ASN A 280 -8.21 18.16 14.97
N VAL A 281 -7.41 17.40 14.24
CA VAL A 281 -7.32 17.43 12.77
C VAL A 281 -7.24 16.01 12.20
N ALA A 282 -7.67 15.83 10.95
CA ALA A 282 -7.56 14.58 10.22
C ALA A 282 -7.07 14.81 8.78
N ALA A 283 -6.00 14.11 8.40
CA ALA A 283 -5.55 14.01 7.02
C ALA A 283 -6.26 12.84 6.33
N ALA A 284 -7.04 13.12 5.29
CA ALA A 284 -7.80 12.10 4.57
C ALA A 284 -7.18 11.82 3.20
N ASN A 285 -6.76 10.57 2.98
CA ASN A 285 -6.09 10.14 1.75
C ASN A 285 -6.97 9.12 1.01
N CYS A 286 -7.30 9.39 -0.25
CA CYS A 286 -8.04 8.48 -1.12
C CYS A 286 -7.09 7.89 -2.18
N TYR A 287 -6.97 6.55 -2.16
CA TYR A 287 -6.17 5.76 -3.10
C TYR A 287 -7.11 5.02 -4.06
N GLU A 288 -7.47 5.66 -5.17
CA GLU A 288 -8.51 5.25 -6.11
C GLU A 288 -8.13 4.01 -6.95
N GLY A 289 -6.83 3.68 -7.03
CA GLY A 289 -6.34 2.55 -7.81
C GLY A 289 -5.02 1.95 -7.32
N ALA A 290 -4.65 0.81 -7.90
CA ALA A 290 -3.52 -0.02 -7.44
C ALA A 290 -2.14 0.69 -7.53
N LYS A 291 -1.98 1.60 -8.50
CA LYS A 291 -0.78 2.42 -8.69
C LYS A 291 -0.67 3.59 -7.70
N GLU A 292 -1.78 3.97 -7.05
CA GLU A 292 -1.83 5.08 -6.11
C GLU A 292 -1.13 4.72 -4.80
N SER A 293 -0.31 5.63 -4.29
CA SER A 293 0.71 5.30 -3.28
C SER A 293 1.20 6.53 -2.51
N VAL A 294 1.94 6.31 -1.42
CA VAL A 294 2.79 7.34 -0.79
C VAL A 294 4.15 6.73 -0.45
N GLY A 295 5.22 7.47 -0.76
CA GLY A 295 6.61 7.02 -0.57
C GLY A 295 7.03 6.92 0.89
N PHE A 296 8.27 6.47 1.13
CA PHE A 296 8.83 6.38 2.48
C PHE A 296 9.07 7.76 3.11
N HIS A 297 8.24 8.11 4.10
CA HIS A 297 8.30 9.36 4.85
C HIS A 297 8.08 9.12 6.34
N SER A 298 8.27 10.16 7.14
CA SER A 298 7.78 10.26 8.52
C SER A 298 6.91 11.52 8.57
N ASP A 299 5.89 11.54 9.42
CA ASP A 299 4.97 12.68 9.51
C ASP A 299 5.70 13.95 9.99
N GLN A 300 5.25 15.13 9.53
CA GLN A 300 5.95 16.38 9.80
C GLN A 300 5.75 16.83 11.26
N LEU A 301 6.78 16.56 12.09
CA LEU A 301 6.78 16.86 13.53
C LEU A 301 6.61 18.34 13.90
N THR A 302 6.70 19.27 12.95
CA THR A 302 6.57 20.73 13.19
C THR A 302 5.29 21.10 13.94
N TYR A 303 4.15 20.50 13.58
CA TYR A 303 2.85 20.79 14.18
C TYR A 303 2.33 19.65 15.08
N LEU A 304 2.90 18.44 14.92
CA LEU A 304 2.55 17.26 15.74
C LEU A 304 3.32 17.21 17.07
N GLY A 305 4.43 17.95 17.18
CA GLY A 305 5.37 17.86 18.29
C GLY A 305 6.27 16.62 18.23
N PRO A 306 7.19 16.47 19.19
CA PRO A 306 8.00 15.26 19.35
C PRO A 306 7.19 14.12 19.98
N TYR A 307 7.56 12.86 19.68
CA TYR A 307 6.88 11.67 20.16
C TYR A 307 5.36 11.64 19.94
N PRO A 308 4.83 12.06 18.76
CA PRO A 308 3.39 12.12 18.55
C PRO A 308 2.77 10.72 18.57
N THR A 309 1.53 10.63 19.09
CA THR A 309 0.67 9.45 18.90
C THR A 309 -0.37 9.79 17.84
N ILE A 310 -0.48 8.96 16.80
CA ILE A 310 -1.29 9.22 15.60
C ILE A 310 -2.17 8.00 15.32
N ALA A 311 -3.46 8.25 15.11
CA ALA A 311 -4.43 7.22 14.75
C ALA A 311 -4.72 7.23 13.25
N SER A 312 -4.60 6.08 12.59
CA SER A 312 -4.88 5.89 11.16
C SER A 312 -5.97 4.84 10.97
N LEU A 313 -7.19 5.29 10.66
CA LEU A 313 -8.32 4.44 10.30
C LEU A 313 -8.31 4.16 8.80
N SER A 314 -8.31 2.89 8.41
CA SER A 314 -8.38 2.44 7.02
C SER A 314 -9.77 1.92 6.67
N LEU A 315 -10.32 2.39 5.54
CA LEU A 315 -11.63 2.01 5.03
C LEU A 315 -11.53 1.66 3.55
N GLY A 316 -12.04 0.49 3.18
CA GLY A 316 -12.14 0.06 1.78
C GLY A 316 -11.22 -1.12 1.45
N THR A 317 -10.75 -1.15 0.21
CA THR A 317 -9.85 -2.19 -0.30
C THR A 317 -8.57 -2.30 0.51
N THR A 318 -8.18 -3.53 0.85
CA THR A 318 -6.98 -3.81 1.65
C THR A 318 -5.71 -3.27 1.00
N ARG A 319 -4.97 -2.42 1.72
CA ARG A 319 -3.66 -1.89 1.30
C ARG A 319 -2.57 -2.33 2.27
N VAL A 320 -1.33 -2.42 1.79
CA VAL A 320 -0.17 -2.67 2.66
C VAL A 320 0.32 -1.33 3.23
N PHE A 321 0.38 -1.22 4.56
CA PHE A 321 1.14 -0.18 5.25
C PHE A 321 2.53 -0.72 5.55
N ARG A 322 3.56 -0.07 4.99
CA ARG A 322 4.95 -0.54 5.02
C ARG A 322 5.82 0.38 5.84
N LEU A 323 6.24 -0.10 7.00
CA LEU A 323 7.23 0.51 7.89
C LEU A 323 8.64 0.03 7.52
N ARG A 324 9.62 0.92 7.59
CA ARG A 324 11.05 0.61 7.47
C ARG A 324 11.82 1.33 8.56
N GLU A 325 12.63 0.58 9.31
CA GLU A 325 13.43 1.16 10.38
C GLU A 325 14.51 2.11 9.84
N VAL A 326 14.73 3.22 10.55
CA VAL A 326 15.82 4.16 10.35
C VAL A 326 16.96 3.78 11.31
N ILE A 327 18.11 3.42 10.75
CA ILE A 327 19.29 3.02 11.54
C ILE A 327 20.14 4.26 11.85
N PRO A 328 20.45 4.55 13.13
CA PRO A 328 21.42 5.58 13.50
C PRO A 328 22.80 5.33 12.87
N ILE A 329 23.52 6.40 12.50
CA ILE A 329 24.79 6.28 11.76
C ILE A 329 25.82 5.42 12.51
N ASN A 330 25.92 5.56 13.84
CA ASN A 330 26.77 4.76 14.71
C ASN A 330 26.34 3.29 14.89
N GLN A 331 25.24 2.87 14.24
CA GLN A 331 24.73 1.49 14.23
C GLN A 331 24.66 0.91 12.80
N ALA A 332 24.96 1.71 11.77
CA ALA A 332 24.81 1.30 10.36
C ALA A 332 25.76 0.15 9.95
N GLU A 333 26.89 -0.01 10.64
CA GLU A 333 27.84 -1.10 10.44
C GLU A 333 27.48 -2.37 11.23
N SER A 334 26.75 -2.24 12.35
CA SER A 334 26.46 -3.34 13.26
C SER A 334 25.07 -3.97 13.07
N ARG A 335 24.10 -3.26 12.46
CA ARG A 335 22.76 -3.80 12.19
C ARG A 335 22.11 -3.20 10.94
N GLN A 336 21.20 -3.96 10.34
CA GLN A 336 20.45 -3.56 9.15
C GLN A 336 19.04 -3.04 9.46
N ALA A 337 18.54 -2.14 8.62
CA ALA A 337 17.14 -1.73 8.60
C ALA A 337 16.22 -2.91 8.27
N ARG A 338 15.33 -3.30 9.19
CA ARG A 338 14.23 -4.21 8.87
C ARG A 338 13.08 -3.42 8.21
N THR A 339 12.39 -4.07 7.28
CA THR A 339 11.13 -3.60 6.70
C THR A 339 10.00 -4.51 7.15
N PHE A 340 8.84 -3.93 7.44
CA PHE A 340 7.64 -4.58 7.94
C PHE A 340 6.44 -4.16 7.10
N ASN A 341 5.56 -5.11 6.79
CA ASN A 341 4.35 -4.93 5.99
C ASN A 341 3.14 -5.30 6.84
N ILE A 342 2.24 -4.35 7.12
CA ILE A 342 0.99 -4.56 7.83
C ILE A 342 -0.15 -4.49 6.80
N PRO A 343 -1.00 -5.53 6.63
CA PRO A 343 -2.17 -5.46 5.77
C PRO A 343 -3.29 -4.69 6.49
N LEU A 344 -3.64 -3.51 5.99
CA LEU A 344 -4.73 -2.69 6.52
C LEU A 344 -6.01 -2.98 5.75
N THR A 345 -6.91 -3.74 6.37
CA THR A 345 -8.25 -4.07 5.83
C THR A 345 -9.24 -2.92 6.07
N HIS A 346 -10.41 -2.99 5.45
CA HIS A 346 -11.54 -2.13 5.84
C HIS A 346 -11.79 -2.21 7.37
N ASN A 347 -12.07 -1.06 7.97
CA ASN A 347 -12.35 -0.86 9.39
C ASN A 347 -11.20 -1.32 10.31
N SER A 348 -9.95 -1.25 9.83
CA SER A 348 -8.76 -1.42 10.68
C SER A 348 -8.21 -0.07 11.14
N LEU A 349 -7.90 0.05 12.42
CA LEU A 349 -7.21 1.19 13.02
C LEU A 349 -5.77 0.79 13.35
N THR A 350 -4.81 1.49 12.77
CA THR A 350 -3.40 1.44 13.21
C THR A 350 -3.11 2.67 14.08
N ILE A 351 -2.63 2.46 15.30
CA ILE A 351 -2.14 3.54 16.15
C ILE A 351 -0.62 3.52 16.07
N MET A 352 -0.03 4.58 15.52
CA MET A 352 1.40 4.84 15.59
C MET A 352 1.69 5.50 16.93
N HIS A 353 2.43 4.82 17.81
CA HIS A 353 2.80 5.34 19.13
C HIS A 353 4.05 6.22 19.05
N ALA A 354 4.29 6.95 20.14
CA ALA A 354 5.56 7.64 20.38
C ALA A 354 6.79 6.78 20.01
N SER A 355 7.81 7.41 19.41
CA SER A 355 8.99 6.81 18.78
C SER A 355 8.78 6.20 17.38
N CYS A 356 7.54 6.12 16.87
CA CYS A 356 7.30 5.63 15.51
C CYS A 356 7.91 6.54 14.44
N GLN A 357 7.64 7.85 14.49
CA GLN A 357 8.13 8.80 13.48
C GLN A 357 9.65 9.02 13.57
N GLU A 358 10.20 8.91 14.77
CA GLU A 358 11.62 9.08 15.07
C GLU A 358 12.46 7.88 14.61
N ARG A 359 11.89 6.67 14.62
CA ARG A 359 12.62 5.41 14.38
C ARG A 359 12.24 4.71 13.08
N PHE A 360 11.13 5.08 12.45
CA PHE A 360 10.63 4.44 11.23
C PHE A 360 10.22 5.47 10.18
N LYS A 361 10.34 5.07 8.92
CA LYS A 361 9.62 5.68 7.81
C LYS A 361 8.51 4.74 7.36
N HIS A 362 7.33 5.27 7.09
CA HIS A 362 6.18 4.52 6.62
C HIS A 362 5.81 4.89 5.18
N SER A 363 5.02 4.03 4.53
CA SER A 363 4.62 4.16 3.12
C SER A 363 3.38 3.32 2.81
N ILE A 364 2.61 3.72 1.80
CA ILE A 364 1.61 2.87 1.12
C ILE A 364 2.18 2.60 -0.29
N PRO A 365 2.83 1.44 -0.55
CA PRO A 365 3.39 1.15 -1.86
C PRO A 365 2.29 0.90 -2.90
N PRO A 366 2.58 1.08 -4.19
CA PRO A 366 1.71 0.58 -5.25
C PRO A 366 1.65 -0.95 -5.20
N GLN A 367 0.54 -1.50 -5.66
CA GLN A 367 0.30 -2.94 -5.78
C GLN A 367 0.02 -3.30 -7.24
N SER A 368 0.34 -4.52 -7.66
CA SER A 368 0.04 -5.02 -9.01
C SER A 368 -1.45 -5.30 -9.19
N THR A 369 -2.07 -5.85 -8.16
CA THR A 369 -3.51 -6.14 -8.06
C THR A 369 -4.07 -5.60 -6.74
N ILE A 370 -5.35 -5.26 -6.75
CA ILE A 370 -6.13 -4.90 -5.56
C ILE A 370 -7.53 -5.51 -5.68
N ASP A 371 -8.11 -5.94 -4.57
CA ASP A 371 -9.45 -6.53 -4.56
C ASP A 371 -10.54 -5.45 -4.59
N LEU A 372 -11.63 -5.67 -5.32
CA LEU A 372 -12.79 -4.77 -5.32
C LEU A 372 -13.54 -4.87 -3.99
N PHE A 373 -13.36 -3.88 -3.12
CA PHE A 373 -14.13 -3.79 -1.88
C PHE A 373 -15.62 -3.55 -2.17
N ARG A 374 -16.46 -4.37 -1.55
CA ARG A 374 -17.92 -4.25 -1.56
C ARG A 374 -18.39 -4.11 -0.12
N PRO A 375 -18.90 -2.94 0.30
CA PRO A 375 -19.51 -2.78 1.62
C PRO A 375 -20.63 -3.80 1.85
N THR A 376 -20.73 -4.32 3.07
CA THR A 376 -21.76 -5.30 3.45
C THR A 376 -23.14 -4.67 3.65
N VAL A 377 -23.20 -3.35 3.83
CA VAL A 377 -24.44 -2.56 3.91
C VAL A 377 -24.53 -1.69 2.67
N ASN A 378 -25.60 -1.83 1.89
CA ASN A 378 -25.87 -0.99 0.72
C ASN A 378 -26.27 0.43 1.21
N PRO A 379 -25.83 1.53 0.57
CA PRO A 379 -26.00 2.87 1.14
C PRO A 379 -27.47 3.29 1.19
N ASP A 380 -28.28 2.78 0.25
CA ASP A 380 -29.74 2.98 0.17
C ASP A 380 -30.50 2.33 1.34
N ILE A 381 -29.84 1.47 2.13
CA ILE A 381 -30.39 0.84 3.34
C ILE A 381 -29.99 1.64 4.60
N ALA A 382 -28.84 2.31 4.60
CA ALA A 382 -28.35 3.05 5.77
C ALA A 382 -29.22 4.27 6.15
N THR A 383 -30.02 4.79 5.23
CA THR A 383 -31.01 5.86 5.47
C THR A 383 -32.43 5.35 5.70
N SER A 384 -32.66 4.02 5.71
CA SER A 384 -33.98 3.45 5.97
C SER A 384 -33.92 2.24 6.90
N SER A 385 -34.24 2.48 8.18
CA SER A 385 -34.51 1.46 9.19
C SER A 385 -35.76 0.64 8.85
N LYS A 386 -35.67 -0.20 7.82
CA LYS A 386 -36.70 -1.13 7.38
C LYS A 386 -36.10 -2.51 7.29
N ALA A 387 -36.61 -3.42 8.14
CA ALA A 387 -36.36 -4.84 7.95
C ALA A 387 -36.80 -5.24 6.53
N SER A 388 -36.02 -6.09 5.86
CA SER A 388 -36.44 -6.67 4.59
C SER A 388 -37.79 -7.36 4.78
N PRO A 389 -38.79 -7.11 3.93
CA PRO A 389 -40.04 -7.86 3.94
C PRO A 389 -39.77 -9.27 3.39
N GLY A 390 -39.21 -10.14 4.22
CA GLY A 390 -39.54 -11.56 4.10
C GLY A 390 -41.05 -11.68 4.17
N SER A 391 -41.65 -12.38 3.21
CA SER A 391 -43.12 -12.44 3.07
C SER A 391 -43.77 -12.71 4.44
N PRO A 392 -44.80 -11.94 4.83
CA PRO A 392 -45.32 -11.92 6.20
C PRO A 392 -45.85 -13.27 6.68
N ASP A 393 -46.00 -14.25 5.79
CA ASP A 393 -46.52 -15.58 6.10
C ASP A 393 -45.38 -16.60 6.31
N PHE A 394 -44.13 -16.26 5.98
CA PHE A 394 -42.94 -17.11 6.09
C PHE A 394 -42.10 -16.82 7.35
N ARG A 395 -42.77 -16.40 8.44
CA ARG A 395 -42.13 -16.14 9.75
C ARG A 395 -41.54 -17.42 10.36
N PRO A 396 -40.48 -17.37 11.18
CA PRO A 396 -39.89 -18.55 11.82
C PRO A 396 -40.87 -19.45 12.60
N GLN A 397 -41.99 -18.89 13.09
CA GLN A 397 -43.05 -19.62 13.79
C GLN A 397 -43.99 -20.40 12.86
N SER A 398 -44.11 -20.02 11.58
CA SER A 398 -44.96 -20.69 10.58
C SER A 398 -44.23 -21.74 9.76
N ILE A 399 -42.90 -21.79 9.82
CA ILE A 399 -42.09 -22.78 9.09
C ILE A 399 -42.27 -24.14 9.78
N PRO A 400 -42.67 -25.20 9.06
CA PRO A 400 -42.82 -26.52 9.66
C PRO A 400 -41.49 -27.03 10.22
N LYS A 401 -41.57 -27.77 11.32
CA LYS A 401 -40.41 -28.44 11.92
C LYS A 401 -40.34 -29.88 11.42
N CYS A 402 -39.13 -30.34 11.17
CA CYS A 402 -38.88 -31.76 10.88
C CYS A 402 -38.76 -32.59 12.17
N ASP A 403 -38.64 -33.90 12.04
CA ASP A 403 -38.52 -34.85 13.15
C ASP A 403 -37.29 -34.57 14.05
N CYS A 404 -36.30 -33.81 13.56
CA CYS A 404 -35.16 -33.33 14.35
C CYS A 404 -35.45 -32.07 15.19
N GLY A 405 -36.68 -31.58 15.23
CA GLY A 405 -37.10 -30.39 15.99
C GLY A 405 -36.69 -29.03 15.40
N VAL A 406 -35.84 -29.01 14.37
CA VAL A 406 -35.41 -27.79 13.66
C VAL A 406 -36.38 -27.38 12.54
N PRO A 407 -36.48 -26.08 12.20
CA PRO A 407 -37.23 -25.62 11.04
C PRO A 407 -36.72 -26.25 9.73
N THR A 408 -37.62 -26.57 8.82
CA THR A 408 -37.28 -27.06 7.48
C THR A 408 -36.83 -25.95 6.55
N ILE A 409 -35.96 -26.27 5.58
CA ILE A 409 -35.64 -25.38 4.46
C ILE A 409 -36.60 -25.64 3.29
N LEU A 410 -37.15 -24.57 2.72
CA LEU A 410 -37.92 -24.64 1.47
C LEU A 410 -36.98 -24.81 0.28
N ARG A 411 -37.33 -25.66 -0.69
CA ARG A 411 -36.61 -25.80 -1.96
C ARG A 411 -37.59 -25.89 -3.14
N PRO A 412 -37.27 -25.30 -4.30
CA PRO A 412 -38.04 -25.48 -5.52
C PRO A 412 -37.86 -26.88 -6.11
N ASP A 413 -38.85 -27.35 -6.88
CA ASP A 413 -38.65 -28.48 -7.78
C ASP A 413 -37.73 -28.09 -8.96
N MET A 414 -36.62 -28.81 -9.07
CA MET A 414 -35.60 -28.65 -10.11
C MET A 414 -35.58 -29.85 -11.08
N LYS A 415 -36.44 -30.86 -10.89
CA LYS A 415 -36.37 -32.15 -11.62
C LYS A 415 -37.66 -32.49 -12.38
N SER A 416 -38.84 -32.18 -11.84
CA SER A 416 -40.13 -32.43 -12.51
C SER A 416 -40.67 -31.19 -13.24
N ARG A 417 -39.78 -30.44 -13.90
CA ARG A 417 -40.16 -29.29 -14.74
C ARG A 417 -40.46 -29.76 -16.16
N THR A 418 -41.73 -29.83 -16.52
CA THR A 418 -42.18 -30.12 -17.90
C THR A 418 -42.09 -28.89 -18.80
N ASP A 419 -42.52 -27.73 -18.29
CA ASP A 419 -42.79 -26.53 -19.11
C ASP A 419 -41.85 -25.35 -18.80
N GLY A 420 -40.68 -25.65 -18.23
CA GLY A 420 -39.61 -24.66 -17.93
C GLY A 420 -39.81 -23.85 -16.64
N GLU A 421 -41.05 -23.57 -16.25
CA GLU A 421 -41.37 -22.83 -15.02
C GLU A 421 -41.24 -23.69 -13.73
N THR A 422 -41.56 -23.11 -12.56
CA THR A 422 -41.38 -23.75 -11.25
C THR A 422 -42.62 -23.57 -10.37
N GLU A 423 -43.60 -24.43 -10.58
CA GLU A 423 -44.89 -24.39 -9.87
C GLU A 423 -44.81 -24.94 -8.44
N LYS A 424 -43.85 -25.83 -8.15
CA LYS A 424 -43.86 -26.70 -6.97
C LYS A 424 -42.63 -26.47 -6.11
N TYR A 425 -42.85 -26.46 -4.79
CA TYR A 425 -41.84 -26.30 -3.76
C TYR A 425 -42.05 -27.33 -2.66
N TRP A 426 -41.01 -27.70 -1.94
CA TRP A 426 -41.09 -28.61 -0.79
C TRP A 426 -40.25 -28.15 0.40
N TRP A 427 -40.78 -28.38 1.58
CA TRP A 427 -40.09 -28.33 2.85
C TRP A 427 -39.18 -29.55 3.01
N THR A 428 -37.94 -29.37 3.46
CA THR A 428 -36.96 -30.45 3.69
C THR A 428 -36.19 -30.28 5.00
N CYS A 429 -35.79 -31.39 5.63
CA CYS A 429 -34.87 -31.34 6.77
C CYS A 429 -33.51 -30.72 6.36
N TYR A 430 -33.02 -29.77 7.17
CA TYR A 430 -31.68 -29.17 7.02
C TYR A 430 -30.74 -29.43 8.21
N ALA A 431 -31.15 -30.27 9.17
CA ALA A 431 -30.42 -30.53 10.41
C ALA A 431 -28.98 -31.03 10.19
N GLY A 432 -28.71 -31.74 9.08
CA GLY A 432 -27.37 -32.23 8.74
C GLY A 432 -26.32 -31.14 8.53
N ALA A 433 -26.72 -29.88 8.30
CA ALA A 433 -25.80 -28.74 8.23
C ALA A 433 -25.34 -28.21 9.61
N GLN A 434 -25.95 -28.68 10.70
CA GLN A 434 -25.63 -28.32 12.08
C GLN A 434 -25.23 -29.54 12.94
N ASN A 435 -25.62 -30.75 12.52
CA ASN A 435 -25.45 -32.00 13.28
C ASN A 435 -24.50 -33.01 12.58
N ASP A 436 -23.38 -32.55 12.02
CA ASP A 436 -22.37 -33.39 11.35
C ASP A 436 -22.95 -34.39 10.33
N GLY A 437 -23.77 -33.89 9.40
CA GLY A 437 -24.43 -34.69 8.36
C GLY A 437 -25.65 -35.50 8.81
N LYS A 438 -25.98 -35.54 10.11
CA LYS A 438 -27.12 -36.29 10.65
C LYS A 438 -28.42 -35.50 10.52
N GLY A 439 -29.39 -36.03 9.77
CA GLY A 439 -30.72 -35.46 9.63
C GLY A 439 -31.77 -36.55 9.35
N CYS A 440 -33.05 -36.21 9.58
CA CYS A 440 -34.18 -37.08 9.25
C CYS A 440 -34.53 -37.00 7.75
N LYS A 441 -35.36 -37.93 7.29
CA LYS A 441 -35.86 -37.99 5.90
C LYS A 441 -37.13 -37.13 5.68
N PHE A 442 -37.43 -36.20 6.59
CA PHE A 442 -38.61 -35.34 6.48
C PHE A 442 -38.59 -34.52 5.18
N TRP A 443 -39.66 -34.67 4.41
CA TRP A 443 -40.02 -33.77 3.31
C TRP A 443 -41.55 -33.62 3.25
N ARG A 444 -42.02 -32.47 2.77
CA ARG A 444 -43.45 -32.23 2.49
C ARG A 444 -43.55 -31.22 1.35
N VAL A 445 -44.48 -31.41 0.41
CA VAL A 445 -44.82 -30.34 -0.55
C VAL A 445 -45.33 -29.12 0.23
N MET A 446 -44.94 -27.92 -0.18
CA MET A 446 -45.48 -26.68 0.35
C MET A 446 -46.82 -26.39 -0.34
N ASP A 447 -47.85 -26.18 0.47
CA ASP A 447 -49.20 -25.84 0.01
C ASP A 447 -49.51 -24.42 0.54
N MET A 448 -49.75 -23.46 -0.35
CA MET A 448 -49.92 -22.05 0.05
C MET A 448 -51.24 -21.84 0.79
N GLU A 449 -52.35 -22.36 0.26
CA GLU A 449 -53.68 -22.23 0.87
C GLU A 449 -53.75 -22.94 2.22
N ARG A 450 -53.33 -24.21 2.30
CA ARG A 450 -53.42 -25.01 3.54
C ARG A 450 -52.46 -24.55 4.63
N GLU A 451 -51.37 -23.87 4.27
CA GLU A 451 -50.43 -23.28 5.24
C GLU A 451 -50.78 -21.82 5.57
N GLY A 452 -51.85 -21.27 5.00
CA GLY A 452 -52.31 -19.90 5.26
C GLY A 452 -51.34 -18.82 4.77
N ARG A 453 -50.73 -19.03 3.61
CA ARG A 453 -49.71 -18.15 3.01
C ARG A 453 -50.25 -17.51 1.73
N GLY A 454 -50.15 -16.19 1.60
CA GLY A 454 -50.71 -15.44 0.47
C GLY A 454 -51.30 -14.09 0.90
N PRO A 455 -51.85 -13.30 -0.06
CA PRO A 455 -52.12 -13.68 -1.44
C PRO A 455 -50.86 -13.69 -2.33
N CYS A 456 -50.85 -14.60 -3.31
CA CYS A 456 -49.95 -14.61 -4.45
C CYS A 456 -50.49 -13.77 -5.62
N VAL A 457 -49.63 -13.48 -6.60
CA VAL A 457 -50.01 -12.67 -7.78
C VAL A 457 -51.02 -13.40 -8.69
N GLY A 458 -51.05 -14.74 -8.67
CA GLY A 458 -52.08 -15.53 -9.38
C GLY A 458 -53.47 -15.35 -8.78
N ASP A 459 -53.56 -15.32 -7.46
CA ASP A 459 -54.81 -15.15 -6.69
C ASP A 459 -55.46 -13.80 -6.99
N LEU A 460 -54.65 -12.76 -7.23
CA LEU A 460 -55.10 -11.42 -7.61
C LEU A 460 -55.62 -11.33 -9.06
N ASN A 461 -55.24 -12.27 -9.92
CA ASN A 461 -55.67 -12.35 -11.33
C ASN A 461 -56.81 -13.37 -11.53
N SER A 462 -57.17 -14.14 -10.50
CA SER A 462 -58.28 -15.07 -10.54
C SER A 462 -59.60 -14.31 -10.38
N PRO A 463 -60.56 -14.42 -11.32
CA PRO A 463 -61.84 -13.73 -11.18
C PRO A 463 -62.59 -14.30 -9.98
N LYS A 464 -62.95 -13.45 -9.03
CA LYS A 464 -63.87 -13.83 -7.97
C LYS A 464 -65.24 -14.12 -8.58
N THR A 465 -65.63 -15.38 -8.58
CA THR A 465 -67.03 -15.77 -8.66
C THR A 465 -67.67 -15.47 -7.30
N ASP A 466 -68.13 -14.24 -7.15
CA ASP A 466 -69.02 -13.88 -6.03
C ASP A 466 -70.38 -14.58 -6.28
N GLU A 467 -70.62 -15.71 -5.62
CA GLU A 467 -71.92 -16.38 -5.55
C GLU A 467 -72.51 -16.23 -4.13
N GLU A 468 -73.82 -15.95 -4.04
CA GLU A 468 -74.62 -15.86 -2.80
C GLU A 468 -75.15 -17.22 -2.33
#